data_AF-A0A964GH28-F1
#
_entry.id   AF-A0A964GH28-F1
#
_cell.length_a   1.000
_cell.length_b   1.000
_cell.length_c   1.000
_cell.angle_alpha   90.00
_cell.angle_beta   90.00
_cell.angle_gamma   90.00
#
_symmetry.space_group_name_H-M   'P 1'
#
loop_
_entity.id
_entity.type
_entity.pdbx_description
1 polymer ?
#
loop_
_entity_poly.entity_id
_entity_poly.type
_entity_poly.pdbx_seq_one_letter_code
_entity_poly.pdbx_strand_id
1 'polypeptide(L)'
;MSFAYGEIVWPNDGREANIVLRKFMLIALAAINYTFPEDLPSPINFVEKYISREIDQLECRKLAAQWRIQIPGLEGVRDFHSRDALSTRLAMLLLSIDESDDQETMSEKLSWFMEFLQCDDENYKLADKILTDYFVSYVCK
;
A
#
# COMPACT_ATOMS: atom_id res chain seq x y z
N MET A 1 -21.93 1.24 -2.97
CA MET A 1 -21.63 0.06 -3.81
C MET A 1 -20.43 -0.60 -3.17
N SER A 2 -20.43 -1.92 -2.96
CA SER A 2 -19.22 -2.62 -2.53
C SER A 2 -18.38 -2.83 -3.78
N PHE A 3 -17.18 -2.24 -3.82
CA PHE A 3 -16.25 -2.42 -4.93
C PHE A 3 -15.60 -3.80 -4.81
N ALA A 4 -15.73 -4.66 -5.82
CA ALA A 4 -15.05 -5.95 -5.81
C ALA A 4 -13.64 -5.79 -6.37
N TYR A 5 -12.61 -5.99 -5.56
CA TYR A 5 -11.21 -5.80 -5.98
C TYR A 5 -10.84 -6.63 -7.22
N GLY A 6 -11.50 -7.78 -7.43
CA GLY A 6 -11.33 -8.64 -8.61
C GLY A 6 -11.88 -8.07 -9.93
N GLU A 7 -12.59 -6.92 -9.90
CA GLU A 7 -13.07 -6.24 -11.11
C GLU A 7 -12.07 -5.20 -11.65
N ILE A 8 -10.96 -4.98 -10.95
CA ILE A 8 -9.90 -4.06 -11.38
C ILE A 8 -9.11 -4.69 -12.53
N VAL A 9 -9.12 -4.02 -13.67
CA VAL A 9 -8.25 -4.29 -14.80
C VAL A 9 -6.93 -3.56 -14.59
N TRP A 10 -5.94 -4.29 -14.09
CA TRP A 10 -4.59 -3.77 -13.90
C TRP A 10 -3.87 -3.56 -15.24
N PRO A 11 -2.97 -2.56 -15.34
CA PRO A 11 -2.05 -2.44 -16.47
C PRO A 11 -1.27 -3.74 -16.73
N ASN A 12 -1.00 -4.04 -18.00
CA ASN A 12 -0.20 -5.21 -18.38
C ASN A 12 1.30 -5.03 -18.12
N ASP A 13 1.77 -3.78 -18.08
CA ASP A 13 3.14 -3.47 -17.67
C ASP A 13 3.22 -3.49 -16.14
N GLY A 14 4.07 -4.36 -15.60
CA GLY A 14 4.18 -4.57 -14.16
C GLY A 14 4.61 -3.33 -13.38
N ARG A 15 5.44 -2.46 -13.98
CA ARG A 15 5.84 -1.20 -13.37
C ARG A 15 4.70 -0.20 -13.37
N GLU A 16 3.91 -0.11 -14.44
CA GLU A 16 2.70 0.72 -14.47
C GLU A 16 1.67 0.25 -13.44
N ALA A 17 1.42 -1.06 -13.33
CA ALA A 17 0.51 -1.61 -12.32
C ALA A 17 0.97 -1.26 -10.89
N ASN A 18 2.27 -1.43 -10.61
CA ASN A 18 2.89 -1.07 -9.35
C ASN A 18 2.70 0.43 -9.03
N ILE A 19 2.96 1.30 -10.01
CA ILE A 19 2.75 2.75 -9.88
C ILE A 19 1.28 3.07 -9.59
N VAL A 20 0.33 2.44 -10.27
CA VAL A 20 -1.12 2.67 -10.07
C VAL A 20 -1.52 2.34 -8.63
N LEU A 21 -1.11 1.18 -8.12
CA LEU A 21 -1.42 0.76 -6.75
C LEU A 21 -0.74 1.67 -5.71
N ARG A 22 0.55 1.93 -5.88
CA ARG A 22 1.31 2.80 -4.96
C ARG A 22 0.75 4.22 -4.90
N LYS A 23 0.37 4.80 -6.04
CA LYS A 23 -0.28 6.12 -6.10
C LYS A 23 -1.59 6.15 -5.33
N PHE A 24 -2.44 5.14 -5.51
CA PHE A 24 -3.67 5.02 -4.74
C PHE A 24 -3.38 5.00 -3.24
N MET A 25 -2.46 4.14 -2.79
CA MET A 25 -2.12 4.03 -1.37
C MET A 25 -1.60 5.36 -0.81
N LEU A 26 -0.77 6.10 -1.56
CA LEU A 26 -0.31 7.43 -1.15
C LEU A 26 -1.47 8.44 -1.01
N ILE A 27 -2.39 8.48 -1.96
CA ILE A 27 -3.57 9.38 -1.91
C ILE A 27 -4.44 9.04 -0.71
N ALA A 28 -4.71 7.75 -0.48
CA ALA A 28 -5.51 7.29 0.65
C ALA A 28 -4.85 7.65 2.00
N LEU A 29 -3.55 7.42 2.15
CA LEU A 29 -2.79 7.77 3.35
C LEU A 29 -2.75 9.28 3.58
N ALA A 30 -2.59 10.08 2.53
CA ALA A 30 -2.62 11.54 2.62
C ALA A 30 -4.00 12.06 3.07
N ALA A 31 -5.09 11.47 2.56
CA ALA A 31 -6.44 11.90 2.90
C ALA A 31 -6.79 11.69 4.37
N ILE A 32 -6.25 10.65 5.00
CA ILE A 32 -6.41 10.37 6.44
C ILE A 32 -5.32 11.02 7.30
N ASN A 33 -4.44 11.85 6.71
CA ASN A 33 -3.29 12.46 7.36
C ASN A 33 -2.39 11.45 8.09
N TYR A 34 -2.17 10.27 7.50
CA TYR A 34 -1.33 9.24 8.11
C TYR A 34 0.15 9.64 8.09
N THR A 35 0.82 9.47 9.22
CA THR A 35 2.26 9.71 9.37
C THR A 35 2.97 8.46 9.88
N PHE A 36 4.02 8.02 9.17
CA PHE A 36 4.91 6.97 9.64
C PHE A 36 5.82 7.49 10.78
N PRO A 37 6.27 6.61 11.69
CA PRO A 37 7.32 6.94 12.66
C PRO A 37 8.60 7.42 11.99
N GLU A 38 9.32 8.32 12.64
CA GLU A 38 10.56 8.93 12.11
C GLU A 38 11.83 8.08 12.36
N ASP A 39 11.69 6.90 13.00
CA ASP A 39 12.80 6.02 13.33
C ASP A 39 13.51 5.42 12.11
N LEU A 40 12.83 5.39 10.96
CA LEU A 40 13.32 4.88 9.69
C LEU A 40 12.99 5.82 8.53
N PRO A 41 13.69 5.69 7.39
CA PRO A 41 13.34 6.44 6.19
C PRO A 41 11.87 6.24 5.80
N SER A 42 11.21 7.36 5.50
CA SER A 42 9.79 7.39 5.15
C SER A 42 9.47 6.50 3.94
N PRO A 43 8.53 5.54 4.07
CA PRO A 43 8.06 4.72 2.96
C PRO A 43 7.41 5.57 1.86
N ILE A 44 6.70 6.64 2.26
CA ILE A 44 6.06 7.58 1.33
C ILE A 44 7.10 8.19 0.39
N ASN A 45 8.18 8.74 0.94
CA ASN A 45 9.24 9.39 0.15
C ASN A 45 9.92 8.39 -0.80
N PHE A 46 10.09 7.13 -0.40
CA PHE A 46 10.66 6.10 -1.27
C PHE A 46 9.70 5.71 -2.40
N VAL A 47 8.41 5.57 -2.10
CA VAL A 47 7.40 5.31 -3.11
C VAL A 47 7.31 6.46 -4.12
N GLU A 48 7.35 7.71 -3.66
CA GLU A 48 7.37 8.89 -4.54
C GLU A 48 8.59 8.87 -5.47
N LYS A 49 9.79 8.60 -4.93
CA LYS A 49 11.02 8.45 -5.74
C LYS A 49 10.92 7.33 -6.76
N TYR A 50 10.31 6.20 -6.40
CA TYR A 50 10.10 5.09 -7.32
C TYR A 50 9.15 5.48 -8.47
N ILE A 51 8.05 6.16 -8.15
CA ILE A 51 7.08 6.70 -9.12
C ILE A 51 7.77 7.69 -10.07
N SER A 52 8.62 8.57 -9.53
CA SER A 52 9.43 9.53 -10.30
C SER A 52 10.61 8.91 -11.05
N ARG A 53 10.81 7.59 -10.92
CA ARG A 53 11.91 6.83 -11.54
C ARG A 53 13.32 7.24 -11.06
N GLU A 54 13.41 7.86 -9.89
CA GLU A 54 14.69 8.21 -9.25
C GLU A 54 15.35 7.00 -8.58
N ILE A 55 14.54 6.04 -8.14
CA ILE A 55 15.00 4.75 -7.59
C ILE A 55 14.30 3.59 -8.31
N ASP A 56 14.87 2.40 -8.14
CA ASP A 56 14.30 1.16 -8.65
C ASP A 56 13.61 0.34 -7.55
N GLN A 57 13.05 -0.80 -7.95
CA GLN A 57 12.36 -1.72 -7.05
C GLN A 57 13.31 -2.35 -6.02
N LEU A 58 14.59 -2.50 -6.32
CA LEU A 58 15.57 -3.08 -5.39
C LEU A 58 15.77 -2.16 -4.18
N GLU A 59 15.84 -0.85 -4.40
CA GLU A 59 15.93 0.13 -3.31
C GLU A 59 14.68 0.11 -2.40
N CYS A 60 13.48 -0.02 -2.98
CA CYS A 60 12.25 -0.20 -2.19
C CYS A 60 12.32 -1.47 -1.33
N ARG A 61 12.73 -2.61 -1.92
CA ARG A 61 12.85 -3.89 -1.20
C ARG A 61 13.88 -3.83 -0.06
N LYS A 62 15.00 -3.13 -0.25
CA LYS A 62 16.00 -2.93 0.82
C LYS A 62 15.41 -2.18 2.01
N LEU A 63 14.64 -1.12 1.75
CA LEU A 63 13.97 -0.39 2.82
C LEU A 63 12.88 -1.24 3.49
N ALA A 64 12.12 -2.03 2.71
CA ALA A 64 11.13 -2.96 3.28
C ALA A 64 11.76 -3.94 4.27
N ALA A 65 12.97 -4.42 3.98
CA ALA A 65 13.72 -5.29 4.88
C ALA A 65 14.13 -4.59 6.19
N GLN A 66 14.49 -3.30 6.14
CA GLN A 66 14.80 -2.51 7.33
C GLN A 66 13.56 -2.31 8.21
N TRP A 67 12.42 -1.97 7.59
CA TRP A 67 11.15 -1.88 8.30
C TRP A 67 10.77 -3.21 8.95
N ARG A 68 10.93 -4.32 8.24
CA ARG A 68 10.63 -5.66 8.78
C ARG A 68 11.36 -5.99 10.09
N ILE A 69 12.58 -5.46 10.30
CA ILE A 69 13.37 -5.70 11.52
C ILE A 69 12.74 -5.02 12.75
N GLN A 70 11.88 -4.00 12.56
CA GLN A 70 11.24 -3.27 13.65
C GLN A 70 10.14 -4.09 14.37
N ILE A 71 9.65 -5.19 13.79
CA ILE A 71 8.68 -6.06 14.45
C ILE A 71 9.43 -7.17 15.20
N PRO A 72 9.42 -7.18 16.55
CA PRO A 72 10.01 -8.28 17.32
C PRO A 72 9.12 -9.54 17.22
N GLY A 73 9.66 -10.58 16.58
CA GLY A 73 9.06 -11.93 16.59
C GLY A 73 7.78 -12.10 15.78
N LEU A 74 7.27 -13.34 15.75
CA LEU A 74 6.06 -13.74 15.01
C LEU A 74 4.75 -13.13 15.55
N GLU A 75 4.70 -12.75 16.83
CA GLU A 75 3.50 -12.20 17.47
C GLU A 75 3.19 -10.77 17.01
N GLY A 76 4.23 -9.95 16.78
CA GLY A 76 4.07 -8.60 16.24
C GLY A 76 3.61 -8.56 14.78
N VAL A 77 3.44 -9.71 14.10
CA VAL A 77 2.92 -9.81 12.72
C VAL A 77 1.39 -9.92 12.66
N ARG A 78 0.71 -10.19 13.78
CA ARG A 78 -0.77 -10.13 13.87
C ARG A 78 -1.31 -9.18 14.93
N ASP A 79 -0.46 -8.43 15.62
CA ASP A 79 -0.90 -7.34 16.49
C ASP A 79 -1.33 -6.13 15.64
N PHE A 80 -2.63 -5.84 15.61
CA PHE A 80 -3.22 -4.65 14.96
C PHE A 80 -3.52 -3.52 15.96
N HIS A 81 -3.22 -3.73 17.24
CA HIS A 81 -3.44 -2.76 18.31
C HIS A 81 -2.22 -1.85 18.52
N SER A 82 -1.02 -2.33 18.19
CA SER A 82 0.20 -1.51 18.18
C SER A 82 0.29 -0.66 16.92
N ARG A 83 0.32 0.67 17.09
CA ARG A 83 0.56 1.64 16.00
C ARG A 83 1.87 1.39 15.26
N ASP A 84 2.89 0.91 15.96
CA ASP A 84 4.21 0.64 15.38
C ASP A 84 4.19 -0.61 14.50
N ALA A 85 3.47 -1.65 14.95
CA ALA A 85 3.26 -2.87 14.17
C ALA A 85 2.44 -2.57 12.90
N LEU A 86 1.38 -1.76 13.02
CA LEU A 86 0.56 -1.33 11.89
C LEU A 86 1.37 -0.47 10.90
N SER A 87 2.14 0.51 11.40
CA SER A 87 3.04 1.34 10.59
C SER A 87 4.05 0.49 9.84
N THR A 88 4.64 -0.50 10.50
CA THR A 88 5.62 -1.37 9.87
C THR A 88 5.00 -2.23 8.77
N ARG A 89 3.80 -2.76 8.97
CA ARG A 89 3.09 -3.52 7.92
C ARG A 89 2.71 -2.65 6.73
N LEU A 90 2.18 -1.45 6.98
CA LEU A 90 1.87 -0.49 5.91
C LEU A 90 3.12 -0.13 5.11
N ALA A 91 4.25 0.12 5.80
CA ALA A 91 5.53 0.39 5.18
C ALA A 91 5.97 -0.78 4.29
N MET A 92 5.93 -2.00 4.84
CA MET A 92 6.28 -3.21 4.09
C MET A 92 5.35 -3.43 2.89
N LEU A 93 4.05 -3.23 3.03
CA LEU A 93 3.09 -3.39 1.94
C LEU A 93 3.41 -2.41 0.80
N LEU A 94 3.54 -1.11 1.10
CA LEU A 94 3.92 -0.07 0.13
C LEU A 94 5.20 -0.42 -0.63
N LEU A 95 6.23 -0.87 0.10
CA LEU A 95 7.57 -1.08 -0.43
C LEU A 95 7.77 -2.43 -1.12
N SER A 96 6.89 -3.41 -0.89
CA SER A 96 7.00 -4.79 -1.40
C SER A 96 6.10 -5.12 -2.59
N ILE A 97 5.30 -4.16 -3.08
CA ILE A 97 4.64 -4.29 -4.39
C ILE A 97 5.71 -4.44 -5.45
N ASP A 98 5.61 -5.46 -6.29
CA ASP A 98 6.62 -5.89 -7.24
C ASP A 98 6.18 -5.80 -8.69
N GLU A 99 7.13 -5.58 -9.58
CA GLU A 99 6.85 -5.51 -11.02
C GLU A 99 6.50 -6.89 -11.61
N SER A 100 6.80 -7.98 -10.91
CA SER A 100 6.37 -9.33 -11.31
C SER A 100 5.07 -9.80 -10.65
N ASP A 101 4.42 -8.98 -9.83
CA ASP A 101 3.14 -9.35 -9.23
C ASP A 101 2.07 -9.52 -10.33
N ASP A 102 1.32 -10.61 -10.26
CA ASP A 102 0.17 -10.81 -11.13
C ASP A 102 -1.05 -10.01 -10.63
N GLN A 103 -2.11 -9.98 -11.44
CA GLN A 103 -3.32 -9.22 -11.14
C GLN A 103 -4.00 -9.67 -9.84
N GLU A 104 -3.95 -10.96 -9.52
CA GLU A 104 -4.51 -11.51 -8.28
C GLU A 104 -3.73 -10.96 -7.07
N THR A 105 -2.40 -11.07 -7.11
CA THR A 105 -1.51 -10.55 -6.07
C THR A 105 -1.68 -9.04 -5.87
N MET A 106 -1.87 -8.27 -6.94
CA MET A 106 -2.10 -6.83 -6.85
C MET A 106 -3.43 -6.50 -6.15
N SER A 107 -4.49 -7.24 -6.50
CA SER A 107 -5.80 -7.11 -5.86
C SER A 107 -5.79 -7.56 -4.39
N GLU A 108 -5.04 -8.61 -4.06
CA GLU A 108 -4.82 -9.04 -2.67
C GLU A 108 -4.10 -7.97 -1.84
N LYS A 109 -3.02 -7.38 -2.37
CA LYS A 109 -2.30 -6.29 -1.71
C LYS A 109 -3.18 -5.06 -1.48
N LEU A 110 -4.06 -4.75 -2.43
CA LEU A 110 -5.08 -3.71 -2.25
C LEU A 110 -6.08 -4.07 -1.14
N SER A 111 -6.57 -5.31 -1.11
CA SER A 111 -7.48 -5.78 -0.05
C SER A 111 -6.82 -5.65 1.33
N TRP A 112 -5.57 -6.09 1.48
CA TRP A 112 -4.84 -5.95 2.74
C TRP A 112 -4.67 -4.49 3.14
N PHE A 113 -4.35 -3.59 2.20
CA PHE A 113 -4.29 -2.16 2.47
C PHE A 113 -5.61 -1.64 3.04
N MET A 114 -6.74 -1.99 2.42
CA MET A 114 -8.06 -1.55 2.86
C MET A 114 -8.44 -2.15 4.23
N GLU A 115 -8.10 -3.41 4.49
CA GLU A 115 -8.26 -4.05 5.81
C GLU A 115 -7.46 -3.33 6.90
N PHE A 116 -6.24 -2.84 6.61
CA PHE A 116 -5.49 -2.04 7.57
C PHE A 116 -6.21 -0.73 7.93
N LEU A 117 -6.92 -0.13 6.98
CA LEU A 117 -7.68 1.09 7.22
C LEU A 117 -8.97 0.83 8.01
N GLN A 118 -9.50 -0.41 8.02
CA GLN A 118 -10.67 -0.79 8.83
C GLN A 118 -10.41 -0.78 10.35
N CYS A 119 -9.17 -0.64 10.80
CA CYS A 119 -8.89 -0.41 12.21
C CYS A 119 -9.53 0.90 12.74
N ASP A 120 -9.88 1.82 11.83
CA ASP A 120 -10.63 3.03 12.12
C ASP A 120 -11.74 3.23 11.06
N ASP A 121 -13.00 3.13 11.50
CA ASP A 121 -14.18 3.21 10.63
C ASP A 121 -14.27 4.51 9.80
N GLU A 122 -13.75 5.63 10.31
CA GLU A 122 -13.76 6.90 9.57
C GLU A 122 -12.70 6.91 8.47
N ASN A 123 -11.51 6.40 8.76
CA ASN A 123 -10.43 6.27 7.79
C ASN A 123 -10.82 5.31 6.66
N TYR A 124 -11.45 4.18 7.00
CA TYR A 124 -11.94 3.23 6.01
C TYR A 124 -12.97 3.86 5.06
N LYS A 125 -13.98 4.56 5.59
CA LYS A 125 -15.02 5.20 4.76
C LYS A 125 -14.42 6.23 3.80
N LEU A 126 -13.44 6.99 4.25
CA LEU A 126 -12.76 7.97 3.40
C LEU A 126 -11.95 7.27 2.29
N ALA A 127 -11.20 6.23 2.64
CA ALA A 127 -10.41 5.48 1.68
C ALA A 127 -11.26 4.69 0.67
N ASP A 128 -12.39 4.12 1.08
CA ASP A 128 -13.33 3.40 0.21
C ASP A 128 -13.94 4.33 -0.85
N LYS A 129 -14.26 5.57 -0.45
CA LYS A 129 -14.70 6.61 -1.38
C LYS A 129 -13.61 6.95 -2.40
N ILE A 130 -12.38 7.15 -1.94
CA ILE A 130 -11.21 7.43 -2.80
C ILE A 130 -10.94 6.25 -3.73
N LEU A 131 -11.08 5.01 -3.26
CA LEU A 131 -10.87 3.79 -4.03
C LEU A 131 -11.84 3.72 -5.20
N THR A 132 -13.13 3.97 -4.93
CA THR A 132 -14.16 4.01 -5.96
C THR A 132 -13.85 5.08 -7.01
N ASP A 133 -13.52 6.30 -6.59
CA ASP A 133 -13.23 7.42 -7.50
C ASP A 133 -11.94 7.19 -8.31
N TYR A 134 -10.92 6.57 -7.72
CA TYR A 134 -9.62 6.35 -8.35
C TYR A 134 -9.64 5.18 -9.33
N PHE A 135 -10.28 4.06 -8.96
CA PHE A 135 -10.30 2.85 -9.78
C PHE A 135 -11.48 2.77 -10.76
N VAL A 136 -12.40 3.73 -10.76
CA VAL A 136 -13.54 3.74 -11.72
C VAL A 136 -13.08 3.67 -13.18
N SER A 137 -11.91 4.24 -13.52
CA SER A 137 -11.35 4.16 -14.88
C SER A 137 -10.67 2.82 -15.20
N TYR A 138 -10.54 1.95 -14.21
CA TYR A 138 -9.89 0.64 -14.28
C TYR A 138 -10.88 -0.52 -14.13
N VAL A 139 -12.17 -0.25 -13.99
CA VAL A 139 -13.22 -1.29 -14.05
C VAL A 139 -13.66 -1.48 -15.50
N CYS A 140 -13.92 -2.72 -15.91
CA CYS A 140 -14.48 -3.04 -17.23
C CYS A 140 -15.65 -2.11 -17.59
N LYS A 141 -15.55 -1.44 -18.74
CA LYS A 141 -16.69 -0.78 -19.39
C LYS A 141 -17.60 -1.81 -20.06
#